data_AF-A0A9J5W4Y6-F1
#
_entry.id   AF-A0A9J5W4Y6-F1
#
_cell.length_a   1.000
_cell.length_b   1.000
_cell.length_c   1.000
_cell.angle_alpha   90.00
_cell.angle_beta   90.00
_cell.angle_gamma   90.00
#
_symmetry.space_group_name_H-M   'P 1'
#
loop_
_entity.id
_entity.type
_entity.pdbx_description
1 polymer ?
#
loop_
_entity_poly.entity_id
_entity_poly.type
_entity_poly.pdbx_seq_one_letter_code
_entity_poly.pdbx_strand_id
1 'polypeptide(L)'
;MSSPRKSEKIGRSFQDNNKEDREDEEKGGFVGKVKDFIEDVGDKIEEKVGFGKPTADVTAVHFPYINLKKAGIVADVLVKNPNPIPIPLIDINYLIESDGRKLISGLIPDAGTIHAHSSETVKIPVNLVYDDIKDTYRDIKPGSIIPYRIKVDLIVDVPVFGRLTLPIEKKGEIPIPHKPDIDVEKIHFQKFSSEETIAVLKLRLENKNDFDLAVNGLDYDVWLSDVNVGGADLEKCAKIGKNGVSYMDLPITFRPKDFGSALWDMLRGRGTGYTMKGHVNVDTPFGAMKLPISKEGGTTRLKKNKEDGGSDDNDENEVS
;
A
#
# COMPACT_ATOMS: atom_id res chain seq x y z
N MET A 1 74.90 -46.44 -28.10
CA MET A 1 76.12 -46.10 -27.33
C MET A 1 75.79 -46.14 -25.85
N SER A 2 76.76 -46.58 -25.06
CA SER A 2 76.67 -47.31 -23.79
C SER A 2 76.04 -46.63 -22.57
N SER A 3 75.38 -47.43 -21.73
CA SER A 3 75.30 -47.28 -20.26
C SER A 3 76.56 -47.93 -19.62
N PRO A 4 76.83 -47.95 -18.29
CA PRO A 4 76.27 -47.21 -17.12
C PRO A 4 77.32 -46.75 -16.04
N ARG A 5 76.82 -46.15 -14.94
CA ARG A 5 77.29 -46.16 -13.51
C ARG A 5 78.62 -45.50 -13.03
N LYS A 6 78.48 -44.83 -11.86
CA LYS A 6 79.23 -44.93 -10.57
C LYS A 6 80.07 -43.73 -10.08
N SER A 7 79.61 -43.19 -8.93
CA SER A 7 80.33 -42.88 -7.65
C SER A 7 81.68 -42.15 -7.61
N GLU A 8 81.66 -41.01 -6.89
CA GLU A 8 82.40 -40.73 -5.64
C GLU A 8 83.95 -40.57 -5.63
N LYS A 9 84.41 -39.38 -5.20
CA LYS A 9 85.51 -39.04 -4.24
C LYS A 9 86.35 -37.80 -4.68
N ILE A 10 86.34 -36.68 -3.95
CA ILE A 10 87.13 -36.24 -2.75
C ILE A 10 88.34 -35.34 -3.10
N GLY A 11 88.36 -34.15 -2.46
CA GLY A 11 89.54 -33.43 -1.93
C GLY A 11 90.03 -32.26 -2.79
N ARG A 12 90.40 -31.06 -2.30
CA ARG A 12 90.62 -30.34 -1.01
C ARG A 12 90.66 -28.83 -1.42
N SER A 13 90.48 -27.76 -0.65
CA SER A 13 90.72 -27.41 0.77
C SER A 13 90.10 -26.03 1.08
N PHE A 14 89.55 -25.87 2.30
CA PHE A 14 89.44 -24.69 3.21
C PHE A 14 89.44 -23.25 2.62
N GLN A 15 88.54 -22.33 2.99
CA GLN A 15 88.35 -21.83 4.36
C GLN A 15 87.06 -20.98 4.50
N ASP A 16 86.47 -21.03 5.69
CA ASP A 16 85.30 -20.29 6.20
C ASP A 16 85.35 -18.76 6.01
N ASN A 17 84.21 -18.13 5.71
CA ASN A 17 83.78 -16.84 6.26
C ASN A 17 82.31 -16.53 5.93
N ASN A 18 81.45 -16.61 6.95
CA ASN A 18 80.10 -16.03 6.98
C ASN A 18 80.18 -14.49 6.98
N LYS A 19 79.35 -13.81 6.17
CA LYS A 19 78.22 -12.98 6.62
C LYS A 19 77.62 -12.10 5.51
N GLU A 20 76.33 -12.35 5.30
CA GLU A 20 75.22 -11.39 5.14
C GLU A 20 75.25 -10.41 3.95
N ASP A 21 74.50 -10.80 2.92
CA ASP A 21 73.99 -9.96 1.85
C ASP A 21 73.06 -8.87 2.41
N ARG A 22 73.32 -7.62 2.01
CA ARG A 22 72.43 -6.48 2.22
C ARG A 22 71.44 -6.43 1.07
N GLU A 23 70.15 -6.59 1.36
CA GLU A 23 69.07 -6.15 0.48
C GLU A 23 68.76 -4.69 0.81
N ASP A 24 68.94 -3.80 -0.16
CA ASP A 24 68.64 -2.37 -0.04
C ASP A 24 67.12 -2.13 0.00
N GLU A 25 66.68 -1.50 1.09
CA GLU A 25 65.32 -1.00 1.31
C GLU A 25 65.03 0.24 0.45
N GLU A 26 64.27 0.13 -0.65
CA GLU A 26 63.59 1.29 -1.24
C GLU A 26 62.31 1.63 -0.45
N LYS A 27 62.48 2.37 0.64
CA LYS A 27 61.39 2.92 1.47
C LYS A 27 60.84 4.23 0.89
N GLY A 28 59.57 4.21 0.51
CA GLY A 28 58.61 5.30 0.74
C GLY A 28 58.86 6.62 0.00
N GLY A 29 58.54 6.65 -1.30
CA GLY A 29 58.45 7.88 -2.09
C GLY A 29 57.40 8.87 -1.56
N PHE A 30 57.54 10.15 -1.93
CA PHE A 30 56.77 11.30 -1.46
C PHE A 30 55.23 11.07 -1.45
N VAL A 31 54.71 10.27 -2.39
CA VAL A 31 53.29 9.93 -2.50
C VAL A 31 52.80 9.03 -1.36
N GLY A 32 53.62 8.07 -0.91
CA GLY A 32 53.31 7.23 0.25
C GLY A 32 53.24 8.07 1.53
N LYS A 33 54.20 8.98 1.73
CA LYS A 33 54.21 9.90 2.86
C LYS A 33 53.04 10.88 2.86
N VAL A 34 52.57 11.32 1.69
CA VAL A 34 51.36 12.18 1.59
C VAL A 34 50.10 11.37 1.88
N LYS A 35 50.00 10.12 1.43
CA LYS A 35 48.87 9.25 1.74
C LYS A 35 48.81 8.91 3.23
N ASP A 36 49.94 8.52 3.81
CA ASP A 36 50.09 8.25 5.24
C ASP A 36 49.82 9.51 6.07
N PHE A 37 50.19 10.70 5.58
CA PHE A 37 49.87 11.97 6.24
C PHE A 37 48.39 12.35 6.14
N ILE A 38 47.71 12.09 5.02
CA ILE A 38 46.26 12.33 4.88
C ILE A 38 45.48 11.37 5.77
N GLU A 39 45.89 10.11 5.85
CA GLU A 39 45.28 9.11 6.74
C GLU A 39 45.57 9.46 8.22
N ASP A 40 46.83 9.75 8.60
CA ASP A 40 47.21 10.09 9.98
C ASP A 40 46.65 11.45 10.46
N VAL A 41 46.47 12.43 9.56
CA VAL A 41 45.77 13.69 9.87
C VAL A 41 44.26 13.50 9.89
N GLY A 42 43.69 12.68 9.00
CA GLY A 42 42.28 12.28 9.02
C GLY A 42 41.93 11.64 10.36
N ASP A 43 42.68 10.59 10.74
CA ASP A 43 42.49 9.85 11.98
C ASP A 43 42.70 10.73 13.23
N LYS A 44 43.73 11.61 13.23
CA LYS A 44 43.97 12.54 14.36
C LYS A 44 42.95 13.68 14.46
N ILE A 45 42.32 14.09 13.35
CA ILE A 45 41.23 15.07 13.36
C ILE A 45 39.92 14.40 13.78
N GLU A 46 39.66 13.17 13.34
CA GLU A 46 38.53 12.35 13.79
C GLU A 46 38.54 12.13 15.31
N GLU A 47 39.74 11.93 15.89
CA GLU A 47 39.89 11.70 17.34
C GLU A 47 39.85 12.99 18.19
N LYS A 48 40.17 14.16 17.60
CA LYS A 48 40.23 15.46 18.33
C LYS A 48 39.07 16.41 18.05
N VAL A 49 38.35 16.22 16.95
CA VAL A 49 37.18 17.01 16.57
C VAL A 49 36.06 16.01 16.40
N GLY A 50 34.95 16.18 17.12
CA GLY A 50 33.86 15.20 17.26
C GLY A 50 33.08 14.90 15.98
N PHE A 51 33.77 14.49 14.92
CA PHE A 51 33.23 14.03 13.66
C PHE A 51 32.86 12.56 13.80
N GLY A 52 31.63 12.22 13.40
CA GLY A 52 31.09 10.88 13.40
C GLY A 52 30.24 10.62 12.17
N LYS A 53 30.00 9.34 11.91
CA LYS A 53 29.12 8.93 10.81
C LYS A 53 27.68 9.32 11.14
N PRO A 54 26.95 9.99 10.22
CA PRO A 54 25.53 10.24 10.41
C PRO A 54 24.76 8.92 10.51
N THR A 55 23.64 8.95 11.23
CA THR A 55 22.75 7.78 11.38
C THR A 55 21.36 8.15 10.92
N ALA A 56 20.61 7.17 10.42
CA ALA A 56 19.25 7.37 9.97
C ALA A 56 18.37 6.18 10.32
N ASP A 57 17.13 6.45 10.71
CA ASP A 57 16.14 5.41 11.06
C ASP A 57 14.72 5.85 10.66
N VAL A 58 13.88 4.89 10.27
CA VAL A 58 12.46 5.16 9.94
C VAL A 58 11.65 5.18 11.23
N THR A 59 11.28 6.38 11.68
CA THR A 59 10.52 6.60 12.91
C THR A 59 9.03 6.33 12.73
N ALA A 60 8.47 6.69 11.58
CA ALA A 60 7.05 6.49 11.30
C ALA A 60 6.79 6.28 9.81
N VAL A 61 5.72 5.56 9.50
CA VAL A 61 5.13 5.49 8.16
C VAL A 61 3.66 5.81 8.30
N HIS A 62 3.17 6.76 7.53
CA HIS A 62 1.76 7.16 7.57
C HIS A 62 1.17 7.31 6.16
N PHE A 63 -0.15 7.16 6.08
CA PHE A 63 -0.89 7.19 4.82
C PHE A 63 -1.71 8.49 4.75
N PRO A 64 -1.18 9.59 4.19
CA PRO A 64 -1.91 10.84 4.08
C PRO A 64 -3.25 10.72 3.34
N TYR A 65 -3.35 9.80 2.38
CA TYR A 65 -4.61 9.46 1.71
C TYR A 65 -4.56 8.04 1.16
N ILE A 66 -5.73 7.43 1.06
CA ILE A 66 -5.93 6.13 0.43
C ILE A 66 -7.31 6.08 -0.25
N ASN A 67 -7.39 5.46 -1.42
CA ASN A 67 -8.64 5.24 -2.16
C ASN A 67 -8.51 4.02 -3.09
N LEU A 68 -9.50 3.73 -3.94
CA LEU A 68 -9.46 2.57 -4.84
C LEU A 68 -8.40 2.65 -5.95
N LYS A 69 -7.85 3.84 -6.23
CA LYS A 69 -6.90 4.07 -7.34
C LYS A 69 -5.46 4.18 -6.87
N LYS A 70 -5.23 4.86 -5.75
CA LYS A 70 -3.89 5.12 -5.23
C LYS A 70 -3.85 5.30 -3.71
N ALA A 71 -2.66 5.09 -3.15
CA ALA A 71 -2.32 5.45 -1.77
C ALA A 71 -1.09 6.36 -1.75
N GLY A 72 -1.19 7.45 -1.00
CA GLY A 72 -0.02 8.23 -0.60
C GLY A 72 0.58 7.60 0.64
N ILE A 73 1.90 7.44 0.65
CA ILE A 73 2.69 6.92 1.77
C ILE A 73 3.76 7.97 2.07
N VAL A 74 3.98 8.28 3.33
CA VAL A 74 5.09 9.13 3.76
C VAL A 74 5.88 8.37 4.81
N ALA A 75 7.15 8.12 4.52
CA ALA A 75 8.09 7.60 5.49
C ALA A 75 8.85 8.77 6.13
N ASP A 76 8.74 8.87 7.45
CA ASP A 76 9.47 9.83 8.26
C ASP A 76 10.79 9.19 8.70
N VAL A 77 11.89 9.73 8.19
CA VAL A 77 13.25 9.25 8.46
C VAL A 77 13.97 10.25 9.34
N LEU A 78 14.28 9.85 10.57
CA LEU A 78 15.08 10.67 11.48
C LEU A 78 16.55 10.49 11.13
N VAL A 79 17.18 11.57 10.66
CA VAL A 79 18.60 11.63 10.37
C VAL A 79 19.30 12.43 11.47
N LYS A 80 20.35 11.85 12.06
CA LYS A 80 21.16 12.49 13.09
C LYS A 80 22.52 12.82 12.53
N ASN A 81 22.87 14.10 12.56
CA ASN A 81 24.18 14.59 12.20
C ASN A 81 24.98 14.90 13.47
N PRO A 82 25.95 14.05 13.87
CA PRO A 82 26.80 14.33 15.02
C PRO A 82 27.83 15.43 14.74
N ASN A 83 28.03 15.82 13.49
CA ASN A 83 29.13 16.70 13.08
C ASN A 83 28.83 18.17 13.34
N PRO A 84 29.85 19.00 13.63
CA PRO A 84 29.72 20.44 13.84
C PRO A 84 29.46 21.23 12.55
N ILE A 85 29.31 20.56 11.42
CA ILE A 85 29.08 21.16 10.10
C ILE A 85 27.90 20.49 9.40
N PRO A 86 27.18 21.22 8.52
CA PRO A 86 26.08 20.65 7.74
C PRO A 86 26.55 19.57 6.77
N ILE A 87 25.70 18.59 6.52
CA ILE A 87 25.93 17.48 5.58
C ILE A 87 24.93 17.60 4.43
N PRO A 88 25.37 17.81 3.17
CA PRO A 88 24.49 17.73 2.01
C PRO A 88 23.86 16.33 1.88
N LEU A 89 22.54 16.30 1.71
CA LEU A 89 21.78 15.10 1.35
C LEU A 89 21.60 15.13 -0.18
N ILE A 90 22.48 14.43 -0.88
CA ILE A 90 22.57 14.49 -2.34
C ILE A 90 21.36 13.81 -2.96
N ASP A 91 21.17 12.53 -2.68
CA ASP A 91 20.16 11.71 -3.35
C ASP A 91 19.43 10.84 -2.32
N ILE A 92 18.15 10.58 -2.56
CA ILE A 92 17.40 9.54 -1.86
C ILE A 92 16.92 8.52 -2.90
N ASN A 93 17.49 7.31 -2.86
CA ASN A 93 16.90 6.19 -3.60
C ASN A 93 15.91 5.47 -2.69
N TYR A 94 14.75 5.11 -3.24
CA TYR A 94 13.81 4.29 -2.51
C TYR A 94 13.25 3.17 -3.39
N LEU A 95 12.94 2.06 -2.74
CA LEU A 95 12.37 0.85 -3.33
C LEU A 95 11.35 0.29 -2.35
N ILE A 96 10.12 0.08 -2.82
CA ILE A 96 9.11 -0.69 -2.10
C ILE A 96 8.96 -2.03 -2.79
N GLU A 97 9.20 -3.10 -2.04
CA GLU A 97 9.04 -4.47 -2.50
C GLU A 97 8.02 -5.23 -1.66
N SER A 98 7.37 -6.23 -2.25
CA SER A 98 6.44 -7.14 -1.58
C SER A 98 6.69 -8.55 -2.09
N ASP A 99 7.06 -9.48 -1.21
CA ASP A 99 7.41 -10.86 -1.57
C ASP A 99 8.42 -10.98 -2.72
N GLY A 100 9.44 -10.11 -2.73
CA GLY A 100 10.45 -10.05 -3.78
C GLY A 100 10.02 -9.34 -5.07
N ARG A 101 8.78 -8.88 -5.17
CA ARG A 101 8.26 -8.06 -6.26
C ARG A 101 8.60 -6.60 -6.03
N LYS A 102 9.12 -5.93 -7.05
CA LYS A 102 9.34 -4.48 -7.03
C LYS A 102 8.03 -3.76 -7.34
N LEU A 103 7.40 -3.19 -6.31
CA LEU A 103 6.14 -2.46 -6.49
C LEU A 103 6.38 -1.05 -7.02
N ILE A 104 7.35 -0.34 -6.46
CA ILE A 104 7.72 1.02 -6.87
C ILE A 104 9.17 1.30 -6.53
N SER A 105 9.83 2.14 -7.32
CA SER A 105 11.10 2.76 -6.95
C SER A 105 11.17 4.19 -7.46
N GLY A 106 12.01 5.00 -6.84
CA GLY A 106 12.33 6.33 -7.35
C GLY A 106 13.62 6.86 -6.78
N LEU A 107 14.00 8.02 -7.32
CA LEU A 107 15.14 8.82 -6.93
C LEU A 107 14.64 10.24 -6.66
N ILE A 108 14.99 10.79 -5.49
CA ILE A 108 14.80 12.21 -5.17
C ILE A 108 16.19 12.85 -5.19
N PRO A 109 16.53 13.59 -6.25
CA PRO A 109 17.80 14.32 -6.32
C PRO A 109 17.75 15.58 -5.47
N ASP A 110 18.92 16.05 -5.07
CA ASP A 110 19.16 17.27 -4.28
C ASP A 110 18.21 17.41 -3.09
N ALA A 111 18.15 16.37 -2.25
CA ALA A 111 17.18 16.27 -1.16
C ALA A 111 17.49 17.16 0.06
N GLY A 112 18.44 18.10 -0.07
CA GLY A 112 18.66 19.21 0.84
C GLY A 112 19.95 19.10 1.65
N THR A 113 19.91 19.56 2.90
CA THR A 113 21.08 19.59 3.78
C THR A 113 20.63 19.31 5.22
N ILE A 114 21.36 18.43 5.90
CA ILE A 114 21.17 18.13 7.32
C ILE A 114 22.04 19.08 8.13
N HIS A 115 21.46 19.86 9.06
CA HIS A 115 22.20 20.89 9.77
C HIS A 115 23.23 20.29 10.75
N ALA A 116 24.21 21.09 11.15
CA ALA A 116 25.21 20.70 12.14
C ALA A 116 24.58 20.33 13.49
N HIS A 117 25.10 19.30 14.16
CA HIS A 117 24.62 18.82 15.47
C HIS A 117 23.10 18.67 15.58
N SER A 118 22.46 18.29 14.48
CA SER A 118 21.00 18.25 14.38
C SER A 118 20.45 16.83 14.39
N SER A 119 19.16 16.73 14.68
CA SER A 119 18.36 15.54 14.49
C SER A 119 17.10 15.96 13.74
N GLU A 120 17.06 15.69 12.45
CA GLU A 120 16.02 16.18 11.53
C GLU A 120 15.22 15.04 10.93
N THR A 121 13.93 15.27 10.70
CA THR A 121 13.06 14.30 10.04
C THR A 121 12.95 14.63 8.56
N VAL A 122 13.52 13.78 7.72
CA VAL A 122 13.36 13.80 6.26
C VAL A 122 12.10 13.04 5.90
N LYS A 123 11.19 13.69 5.17
CA LYS A 123 9.94 13.08 4.70
C LYS A 123 10.11 12.54 3.29
N ILE A 124 9.87 11.25 3.11
CA ILE A 124 9.98 10.59 1.81
C ILE A 124 8.56 10.26 1.32
N PRO A 125 7.99 11.07 0.41
CA PRO A 125 6.68 10.82 -0.15
C PRO A 125 6.78 9.75 -1.24
N VAL A 126 5.92 8.73 -1.15
CA VAL A 126 5.77 7.69 -2.16
C VAL A 126 4.30 7.63 -2.56
N ASN A 127 4.03 7.63 -3.86
CA ASN A 127 2.68 7.50 -4.39
C ASN A 127 2.53 6.13 -5.05
N LEU A 128 1.68 5.29 -4.48
CA LEU A 128 1.42 3.94 -4.97
C LEU A 128 0.16 3.96 -5.83
N VAL A 129 0.28 3.61 -7.11
CA VAL A 129 -0.85 3.46 -8.03
C VAL A 129 -1.23 1.99 -8.10
N TYR A 130 -2.46 1.66 -7.73
CA TYR A 130 -2.88 0.26 -7.62
C TYR A 130 -3.02 -0.43 -8.97
N ASP A 131 -3.39 0.30 -10.03
CA ASP A 131 -3.55 -0.26 -11.37
C ASP A 131 -2.21 -0.81 -11.90
N ASP A 132 -1.12 -0.06 -11.76
CA ASP A 132 0.23 -0.50 -12.13
C ASP A 132 0.63 -1.82 -11.44
N ILE A 133 0.26 -1.97 -10.17
CA ILE A 133 0.54 -3.19 -9.39
C ILE A 133 -0.30 -4.36 -9.89
N LYS A 134 -1.61 -4.18 -10.06
CA LYS A 134 -2.55 -5.24 -10.46
C LYS A 134 -2.27 -5.74 -11.88
N ASP A 135 -1.89 -4.83 -12.77
CA ASP A 135 -1.55 -5.14 -14.16
C ASP A 135 -0.23 -5.92 -14.25
N THR A 136 0.72 -5.58 -13.39
CA THR A 136 2.03 -6.26 -13.32
C THR A 136 1.94 -7.60 -12.58
N TYR A 137 1.18 -7.67 -11.49
CA TYR A 137 1.14 -8.78 -10.54
C TYR A 137 -0.29 -9.27 -10.33
N ARG A 138 -0.72 -10.21 -11.20
CA ARG A 138 -2.10 -10.73 -11.22
C ARG A 138 -2.55 -11.48 -9.97
N ASP A 139 -1.60 -11.95 -9.16
CA ASP A 139 -1.88 -12.65 -7.91
C ASP A 139 -2.24 -11.70 -6.77
N ILE A 140 -1.93 -10.40 -6.92
CA ILE A 140 -2.31 -9.35 -6.01
C ILE A 140 -3.76 -8.95 -6.30
N LYS A 141 -4.68 -9.43 -5.45
CA LYS A 141 -6.12 -9.21 -5.62
C LYS A 141 -6.60 -7.95 -4.90
N PRO A 142 -7.54 -7.19 -5.48
CA PRO A 142 -8.30 -6.21 -4.72
C PRO A 142 -8.94 -6.82 -3.47
N GLY A 143 -8.90 -6.08 -2.37
CA GLY A 143 -9.39 -6.46 -1.06
C GLY A 143 -8.32 -7.00 -0.12
N SER A 144 -7.15 -7.40 -0.65
CA SER A 144 -6.09 -7.98 0.18
C SER A 144 -5.26 -6.95 0.94
N ILE A 145 -4.55 -7.43 1.94
CA ILE A 145 -3.45 -6.73 2.60
C ILE A 145 -2.16 -7.42 2.19
N ILE A 146 -1.21 -6.68 1.62
CA ILE A 146 0.09 -7.22 1.19
C ILE A 146 1.20 -6.75 2.13
N PRO A 147 2.13 -7.64 2.55
CA PRO A 147 3.31 -7.23 3.28
C PRO A 147 4.23 -6.43 2.34
N TYR A 148 4.89 -5.42 2.86
CA TYR A 148 5.88 -4.65 2.12
C TYR A 148 7.19 -4.52 2.90
N ARG A 149 8.24 -4.21 2.17
CA ARG A 149 9.55 -3.76 2.65
C ARG A 149 9.93 -2.49 1.89
N ILE A 150 9.99 -1.38 2.60
CA ILE A 150 10.55 -0.12 2.09
C ILE A 150 12.04 -0.17 2.37
N LYS A 151 12.84 0.01 1.32
CA LYS A 151 14.29 0.27 1.39
C LYS A 151 14.52 1.71 0.96
N VAL A 152 15.29 2.44 1.75
CA VAL A 152 15.68 3.82 1.48
C VAL A 152 17.19 3.90 1.61
N ASP A 153 17.85 4.38 0.57
CA ASP A 153 19.27 4.70 0.59
C ASP A 153 19.42 6.22 0.59
N LEU A 154 19.77 6.79 1.76
CA LEU A 154 20.12 8.20 1.86
C LEU A 154 21.59 8.37 1.47
N ILE A 155 21.84 9.13 0.41
CA ILE A 155 23.19 9.39 -0.09
C ILE A 155 23.60 10.78 0.40
N VAL A 156 24.57 10.81 1.30
CA VAL A 156 25.06 12.03 1.95
C VAL A 156 26.52 12.27 1.61
N ASP A 157 26.94 13.54 1.57
CA ASP A 157 28.34 13.91 1.44
C ASP A 157 28.87 14.41 2.78
N VAL A 158 29.61 13.56 3.49
CA VAL A 158 30.11 13.90 4.81
C VAL A 158 31.54 14.40 4.66
N PRO A 159 31.87 15.62 5.12
CA PRO A 159 33.24 16.10 5.06
C PRO A 159 34.19 15.13 5.80
N VAL A 160 35.40 14.97 5.28
CA VAL A 160 36.40 13.95 5.70
C VAL A 160 36.05 12.52 5.23
N PHE A 161 34.80 12.06 5.41
CA PHE A 161 34.40 10.69 5.04
C PHE A 161 33.97 10.53 3.56
N GLY A 162 33.72 11.62 2.86
CA GLY A 162 33.19 11.65 1.50
C GLY A 162 31.75 11.13 1.39
N ARG A 163 31.42 10.59 0.22
CA ARG A 163 30.07 10.12 -0.10
C ARG A 163 29.74 8.83 0.66
N LEU A 164 28.75 8.88 1.53
CA LEU A 164 28.24 7.73 2.28
C LEU A 164 26.80 7.42 1.86
N THR A 165 26.48 6.12 1.84
CA THR A 165 25.10 5.65 1.70
C THR A 165 24.63 5.11 3.04
N LEU A 166 23.52 5.64 3.55
CA LEU A 166 22.86 5.17 4.76
C LEU A 166 21.63 4.33 4.34
N PRO A 167 21.76 3.00 4.25
CA PRO A 167 20.64 2.13 3.91
C PRO A 167 19.72 1.96 5.12
N ILE A 168 18.42 2.12 4.88
CA ILE A 168 17.39 2.00 5.90
C ILE A 168 16.30 1.11 5.36
N GLU A 169 15.73 0.31 6.26
CA GLU A 169 14.66 -0.60 5.90
C GLU A 169 13.54 -0.58 6.91
N LYS A 170 12.31 -0.61 6.42
CA LYS A 170 11.13 -0.85 7.24
C LYS A 170 10.18 -1.81 6.56
N LYS A 171 9.67 -2.77 7.33
CA LYS A 171 8.57 -3.65 6.91
C LYS A 171 7.24 -3.12 7.42
N GLY A 172 6.18 -3.41 6.69
CA GLY A 172 4.82 -3.08 7.08
C GLY A 172 3.80 -3.77 6.18
N GLU A 173 2.57 -3.26 6.20
CA GLU A 173 1.46 -3.80 5.42
C GLU A 173 0.78 -2.67 4.63
N ILE A 174 0.44 -2.93 3.36
CA ILE A 174 -0.30 -2.02 2.49
C ILE A 174 -1.62 -2.70 2.10
N PRO A 175 -2.78 -2.07 2.36
CA PRO A 175 -4.06 -2.56 1.85
C PRO A 175 -4.20 -2.22 0.36
N ILE A 176 -4.96 -3.05 -0.35
CA ILE A 176 -5.42 -2.80 -1.71
C ILE A 176 -6.93 -2.73 -1.67
N PRO A 177 -7.52 -1.54 -1.48
CA PRO A 177 -8.94 -1.41 -1.23
C PRO A 177 -9.81 -1.96 -2.37
N HIS A 178 -10.86 -2.69 -2.02
CA HIS A 178 -11.94 -3.10 -2.89
C HIS A 178 -13.23 -2.40 -2.47
N LYS A 179 -14.03 -2.02 -3.47
CA LYS A 179 -15.35 -1.42 -3.21
C LYS A 179 -16.27 -2.45 -2.54
N PRO A 180 -17.13 -2.05 -1.60
CA PRO A 180 -18.14 -2.96 -1.09
C PRO A 180 -19.11 -3.38 -2.19
N ASP A 181 -19.58 -4.62 -2.10
CA ASP A 181 -20.62 -5.11 -2.99
C ASP A 181 -21.99 -4.90 -2.36
N ILE A 182 -22.96 -4.51 -3.18
CA ILE A 182 -24.28 -4.12 -2.72
C ILE A 182 -25.37 -4.93 -3.40
N ASP A 183 -26.43 -5.26 -2.66
CA ASP A 183 -27.61 -5.92 -3.18
C ASP A 183 -28.86 -5.52 -2.38
N VAL A 184 -30.00 -5.37 -3.04
CA VAL A 184 -31.28 -5.12 -2.36
C VAL A 184 -31.95 -6.46 -2.15
N GLU A 185 -31.96 -6.95 -0.90
CA GLU A 185 -32.55 -8.25 -0.60
C GLU A 185 -34.08 -8.20 -0.60
N LYS A 186 -34.62 -7.12 -0.03
CA LYS A 186 -36.06 -6.97 0.20
C LYS A 186 -36.45 -5.50 0.07
N ILE A 187 -37.68 -5.29 -0.41
CA ILE A 187 -38.33 -3.99 -0.42
C ILE A 187 -39.56 -4.08 0.46
N HIS A 188 -39.65 -3.21 1.46
CA HIS A 188 -40.83 -3.07 2.30
C HIS A 188 -41.58 -1.79 1.95
N PHE A 189 -42.76 -1.92 1.35
CA PHE A 189 -43.61 -0.77 1.02
C PHE A 189 -44.42 -0.36 2.25
N GLN A 190 -44.21 0.86 2.73
CA GLN A 190 -45.04 1.48 3.77
C GLN A 190 -46.28 2.13 3.15
N LYS A 191 -46.11 2.73 1.96
CA LYS A 191 -47.19 3.30 1.15
C LYS A 191 -46.95 2.95 -0.30
N PHE A 192 -48.01 2.52 -1.00
CA PHE A 192 -47.93 2.16 -2.41
C PHE A 192 -49.14 2.71 -3.17
N SER A 193 -48.97 3.87 -3.81
CA SER A 193 -50.00 4.55 -4.59
C SER A 193 -49.39 5.36 -5.74
N SER A 194 -50.20 5.71 -6.73
CA SER A 194 -49.76 6.56 -7.85
C SER A 194 -49.39 7.98 -7.42
N GLU A 195 -50.00 8.46 -6.33
CA GLU A 195 -49.78 9.78 -5.76
C GLU A 195 -48.48 9.86 -4.95
N GLU A 196 -48.16 8.78 -4.23
CA GLU A 196 -46.98 8.68 -3.39
C GLU A 196 -46.69 7.21 -3.07
N THR A 197 -45.41 6.85 -3.16
CA THR A 197 -44.88 5.54 -2.79
C THR A 197 -43.72 5.75 -1.83
N ILE A 198 -43.81 5.10 -0.66
CA ILE A 198 -42.81 5.12 0.41
C ILE A 198 -42.37 3.68 0.63
N ALA A 199 -41.09 3.40 0.48
CA ALA A 199 -40.53 2.08 0.69
C ALA A 199 -39.20 2.13 1.45
N VAL A 200 -38.88 1.03 2.12
CA VAL A 200 -37.61 0.80 2.77
C VAL A 200 -36.91 -0.35 2.05
N LEU A 201 -35.76 -0.08 1.47
CA LEU A 201 -34.91 -1.08 0.82
C LEU A 201 -33.98 -1.68 1.86
N LYS A 202 -34.07 -2.99 2.08
CA LYS A 202 -33.10 -3.71 2.89
C LYS A 202 -31.87 -4.01 2.05
N LEU A 203 -30.89 -3.12 2.15
CA LEU A 203 -29.58 -3.22 1.51
C LEU A 203 -28.72 -4.25 2.23
N ARG A 204 -28.20 -5.22 1.49
CA ARG A 204 -27.06 -6.05 1.87
C ARG A 204 -25.78 -5.38 1.38
N LEU A 205 -24.86 -5.11 2.29
CA LEU A 205 -23.55 -4.53 2.03
C LEU A 205 -22.48 -5.54 2.43
N GLU A 206 -21.71 -6.02 1.45
CA GLU A 206 -20.69 -7.04 1.61
C GLU A 206 -19.29 -6.41 1.52
N ASN A 207 -18.50 -6.60 2.58
CA ASN A 207 -17.11 -6.23 2.62
C ASN A 207 -16.26 -7.40 2.10
N LYS A 208 -15.59 -7.23 0.97
CA LYS A 208 -14.62 -8.21 0.42
C LYS A 208 -13.16 -7.87 0.73
N ASN A 209 -12.94 -6.93 1.65
CA ASN A 209 -11.61 -6.58 2.12
C ASN A 209 -11.21 -7.47 3.29
N ASP A 210 -9.91 -7.74 3.40
CA ASP A 210 -9.29 -8.45 4.52
C ASP A 210 -9.10 -7.57 5.77
N PHE A 211 -9.67 -6.36 5.75
CA PHE A 211 -9.75 -5.42 6.86
C PHE A 211 -11.20 -4.99 7.12
N ASP A 212 -11.45 -4.53 8.34
CA ASP A 212 -12.76 -4.04 8.77
C ASP A 212 -13.10 -2.69 8.10
N LEU A 213 -14.39 -2.50 7.79
CA LEU A 213 -14.96 -1.23 7.35
C LEU A 213 -15.92 -0.70 8.42
N ALA A 214 -15.63 0.45 9.00
CA ALA A 214 -16.56 1.17 9.85
C ALA A 214 -17.31 2.18 8.99
N VAL A 215 -18.52 1.84 8.56
CA VAL A 215 -19.38 2.75 7.80
C VAL A 215 -19.85 3.87 8.71
N ASN A 216 -19.70 5.11 8.26
CA ASN A 216 -20.15 6.31 8.96
C ASN A 216 -21.26 7.03 8.19
N GLY A 217 -21.35 6.81 6.88
CA GLY A 217 -22.41 7.36 6.06
C GLY A 217 -22.52 6.71 4.70
N LEU A 218 -23.65 6.91 4.06
CA LEU A 218 -24.01 6.36 2.77
C LEU A 218 -24.78 7.40 1.97
N ASP A 219 -24.24 7.82 0.84
CA ASP A 219 -25.00 8.52 -0.20
C ASP A 219 -25.43 7.50 -1.24
N TYR A 220 -26.68 7.57 -1.69
CA TYR A 220 -27.19 6.65 -2.70
C TYR A 220 -28.29 7.27 -3.54
N ASP A 221 -28.34 6.83 -4.79
CA ASP A 221 -29.40 7.08 -5.76
C ASP A 221 -29.92 5.72 -6.25
N VAL A 222 -31.23 5.65 -6.49
CA VAL A 222 -31.93 4.44 -6.95
C VAL A 222 -32.64 4.74 -8.26
N TRP A 223 -32.48 3.83 -9.21
CA TRP A 223 -33.18 3.83 -10.48
C TRP A 223 -34.02 2.57 -10.60
N LEU A 224 -35.23 2.73 -11.12
CA LEU A 224 -36.06 1.62 -11.60
C LEU A 224 -36.08 1.68 -13.13
N SER A 225 -35.46 0.69 -13.77
CA SER A 225 -35.04 0.82 -15.17
C SER A 225 -34.16 2.08 -15.37
N ASP A 226 -34.54 3.00 -16.25
CA ASP A 226 -33.79 4.23 -16.53
C ASP A 226 -34.29 5.46 -15.75
N VAL A 227 -35.29 5.29 -14.89
CA VAL A 227 -35.93 6.37 -14.14
C VAL A 227 -35.30 6.50 -12.75
N ASN A 228 -34.68 7.64 -12.44
CA ASN A 228 -34.23 7.96 -11.09
C ASN A 228 -35.46 8.19 -10.20
N VAL A 229 -35.66 7.31 -9.21
CA VAL A 229 -36.79 7.35 -8.28
C VAL A 229 -36.41 7.97 -6.94
N GLY A 230 -35.18 8.43 -6.77
CA GLY A 230 -34.74 9.18 -5.61
C GLY A 230 -33.43 8.66 -5.01
N GLY A 231 -32.96 9.40 -4.02
CA GLY A 231 -31.73 9.15 -3.30
C GLY A 231 -31.71 9.92 -1.99
N ALA A 232 -30.80 9.56 -1.09
CA ALA A 232 -30.61 10.26 0.16
C ALA A 232 -29.18 10.09 0.69
N ASP A 233 -28.78 11.03 1.55
CA ASP A 233 -27.65 10.87 2.45
C ASP A 233 -28.13 10.28 3.77
N LEU A 234 -27.51 9.18 4.20
CA LEU A 234 -27.77 8.53 5.47
C LEU A 234 -26.51 8.57 6.32
N GLU A 235 -26.58 9.28 7.44
CA GLU A 235 -25.60 9.13 8.50
C GLU A 235 -25.91 7.84 9.26
N LYS A 236 -25.02 6.85 9.16
CA LYS A 236 -25.21 5.57 9.85
C LYS A 236 -23.88 4.96 10.22
N CYS A 237 -23.76 4.60 11.48
CA CYS A 237 -22.63 3.86 12.01
C CYS A 237 -22.90 2.35 11.92
N ALA A 238 -22.14 1.63 11.10
CA ALA A 238 -22.19 0.18 11.03
C ALA A 238 -20.79 -0.39 10.81
N LYS A 239 -20.37 -1.31 11.69
CA LYS A 239 -19.12 -2.04 11.50
C LYS A 239 -19.37 -3.28 10.65
N ILE A 240 -18.64 -3.40 9.55
CA ILE A 240 -18.60 -4.59 8.69
C ILE A 240 -17.23 -5.23 8.87
N GLY A 241 -17.19 -6.41 9.47
CA GLY A 241 -15.94 -7.16 9.63
C GLY A 241 -15.30 -7.50 8.28
N LYS A 242 -14.02 -7.84 8.29
CA LYS A 242 -13.34 -8.42 7.12
C LYS A 242 -14.14 -9.58 6.51
N ASN A 243 -14.29 -9.61 5.19
CA ASN A 243 -15.08 -10.63 4.48
C ASN A 243 -16.53 -10.79 5.00
N GLY A 244 -17.06 -9.75 5.66
CA GLY A 244 -18.33 -9.76 6.37
C GLY A 244 -19.48 -9.13 5.58
N VAL A 245 -20.69 -9.31 6.09
CA VAL A 245 -21.91 -8.73 5.52
C VAL A 245 -22.62 -7.92 6.59
N SER A 246 -23.17 -6.78 6.19
CA SER A 246 -24.05 -5.97 7.03
C SER A 246 -25.32 -5.60 6.25
N TYR A 247 -26.35 -5.19 6.99
CA TYR A 247 -27.63 -4.79 6.42
C TYR A 247 -27.97 -3.35 6.79
N MET A 248 -28.52 -2.61 5.84
CA MET A 248 -28.96 -1.23 6.02
C MET A 248 -30.37 -1.05 5.46
N ASP A 249 -31.15 -0.22 6.11
CA ASP A 249 -32.50 0.13 5.67
C ASP A 249 -32.42 1.49 4.99
N LEU A 250 -32.71 1.53 3.69
CA LEU A 250 -32.66 2.74 2.87
C LEU A 250 -34.08 3.25 2.59
N PRO A 251 -34.50 4.39 3.14
CA PRO A 251 -35.81 4.95 2.89
C PRO A 251 -35.87 5.68 1.55
N ILE A 252 -36.79 5.27 0.70
CA ILE A 252 -37.07 5.89 -0.61
C ILE A 252 -38.51 6.40 -0.64
N THR A 253 -38.69 7.63 -1.11
CA THR A 253 -40.01 8.24 -1.32
C THR A 253 -40.08 8.90 -2.69
N PHE A 254 -41.11 8.57 -3.46
CA PHE A 254 -41.34 9.14 -4.80
C PHE A 254 -42.80 9.10 -5.20
N ARG A 255 -43.16 9.83 -6.27
CA ARG A 255 -44.52 9.89 -6.81
C ARG A 255 -44.56 9.24 -8.18
N PRO A 256 -45.08 8.00 -8.31
CA PRO A 256 -45.04 7.27 -9.59
C PRO A 256 -45.64 8.03 -10.78
N LYS A 257 -46.69 8.83 -10.55
CA LYS A 257 -47.34 9.63 -11.61
C LYS A 257 -46.42 10.65 -12.28
N ASP A 258 -45.39 11.14 -11.57
CA ASP A 258 -44.44 12.12 -12.10
C ASP A 258 -43.55 11.50 -13.20
N PHE A 259 -43.50 10.17 -13.27
CA PHE A 259 -42.67 9.40 -14.21
C PHE A 259 -43.50 8.67 -15.30
N GLY A 260 -44.81 8.91 -15.34
CA GLY A 260 -45.73 8.32 -16.32
C GLY A 260 -46.26 6.92 -15.96
N SER A 261 -47.26 6.47 -16.72
CA SER A 261 -47.98 5.21 -16.45
C SER A 261 -47.09 3.97 -16.55
N ALA A 262 -46.04 4.01 -17.38
CA ALA A 262 -45.12 2.89 -17.56
C ALA A 262 -44.40 2.48 -16.27
N LEU A 263 -43.93 3.45 -15.46
CA LEU A 263 -43.31 3.15 -14.16
C LEU A 263 -44.34 2.54 -13.21
N TRP A 264 -45.55 3.07 -13.19
CA TRP A 264 -46.64 2.58 -12.35
C TRP A 264 -47.09 1.15 -12.72
N ASP A 265 -47.20 0.86 -14.00
CA ASP A 265 -47.54 -0.47 -14.51
C ASP A 265 -46.42 -1.48 -14.21
N MET A 266 -45.16 -1.04 -14.34
CA MET A 266 -43.99 -1.84 -14.01
C MET A 266 -43.96 -2.22 -12.53
N LEU A 267 -44.21 -1.27 -11.63
CA LEU A 267 -44.27 -1.50 -10.18
C LEU A 267 -45.37 -2.50 -9.78
N ARG A 268 -46.50 -2.52 -10.49
CA ARG A 268 -47.62 -3.43 -10.22
C ARG A 268 -47.45 -4.84 -10.80
N GLY A 269 -46.62 -5.01 -11.83
CA GLY A 269 -46.72 -6.14 -12.76
C GLY A 269 -45.76 -7.32 -12.55
N ARG A 270 -44.44 -7.13 -12.71
CA ARG A 270 -43.54 -8.26 -13.06
C ARG A 270 -42.22 -8.34 -12.30
N GLY A 271 -42.04 -7.54 -11.26
CA GLY A 271 -40.72 -7.36 -10.65
C GLY A 271 -39.85 -6.47 -11.54
N THR A 272 -39.06 -5.61 -10.92
CA THR A 272 -38.36 -4.54 -11.61
C THR A 272 -36.86 -4.74 -11.48
N GLY A 273 -36.15 -4.56 -12.60
CA GLY A 273 -34.73 -4.31 -12.54
C GLY A 273 -34.48 -3.00 -11.79
N TYR A 274 -33.52 -2.98 -10.89
CA TYR A 274 -33.06 -1.76 -10.25
C TYR A 274 -31.57 -1.54 -10.54
N THR A 275 -31.22 -0.27 -10.58
CA THR A 275 -29.85 0.19 -10.52
C THR A 275 -29.70 1.05 -9.28
N MET A 276 -28.57 0.93 -8.60
CA MET A 276 -28.25 1.76 -7.45
C MET A 276 -26.80 2.17 -7.53
N LYS A 277 -26.52 3.44 -7.28
CA LYS A 277 -25.18 4.04 -7.29
C LYS A 277 -25.05 4.95 -6.09
N GLY A 278 -23.83 5.21 -5.67
CA GLY A 278 -23.56 6.09 -4.54
C GLY A 278 -22.17 5.88 -3.98
N HIS A 279 -21.95 6.36 -2.76
CA HIS A 279 -20.71 6.16 -2.04
C HIS A 279 -20.97 5.85 -0.57
N VAL A 280 -20.09 5.02 -0.02
CA VAL A 280 -20.03 4.74 1.40
C VAL A 280 -18.80 5.41 1.99
N ASN A 281 -19.03 6.23 3.02
CA ASN A 281 -17.97 6.83 3.82
C ASN A 281 -17.60 5.82 4.91
N VAL A 282 -16.34 5.39 4.93
CA VAL A 282 -15.84 4.37 5.85
C VAL A 282 -14.58 4.84 6.55
N ASP A 283 -14.46 4.55 7.84
CA ASP A 283 -13.18 4.52 8.52
C ASP A 283 -12.57 3.13 8.44
N THR A 284 -11.26 3.07 8.23
CA THR A 284 -10.49 1.83 8.19
C THR A 284 -9.24 1.97 9.05
N PRO A 285 -8.56 0.86 9.38
CA PRO A 285 -7.26 0.91 10.07
C PRO A 285 -6.20 1.74 9.34
N PHE A 286 -6.39 2.02 8.05
CA PHE A 286 -5.44 2.74 7.18
C PHE A 286 -5.87 4.18 6.86
N GLY A 287 -6.99 4.64 7.43
CA GLY A 287 -7.55 5.97 7.22
C GLY A 287 -8.98 5.94 6.69
N ALA A 288 -9.60 7.12 6.67
CA ALA A 288 -10.95 7.31 6.14
C ALA A 288 -10.95 7.22 4.61
N MET A 289 -12.00 6.61 4.05
CA MET A 289 -12.20 6.46 2.60
C MET A 289 -13.63 6.76 2.21
N LYS A 290 -13.80 7.34 1.02
CA LYS A 290 -15.09 7.44 0.32
C LYS A 290 -15.10 6.44 -0.82
N LEU A 291 -15.78 5.31 -0.63
CA LEU A 291 -15.76 4.20 -1.58
C LEU A 291 -17.02 4.23 -2.46
N PRO A 292 -16.90 4.24 -3.80
CA PRO A 292 -18.06 4.13 -4.67
C PRO A 292 -18.71 2.75 -4.54
N ILE A 293 -20.03 2.74 -4.58
CA ILE A 293 -20.84 1.54 -4.63
C ILE A 293 -21.72 1.58 -5.86
N SER A 294 -21.93 0.43 -6.50
CA SER A 294 -22.84 0.31 -7.62
C SER A 294 -23.36 -1.10 -7.79
N LYS A 295 -24.62 -1.19 -8.21
CA LYS A 295 -25.29 -2.40 -8.65
C LYS A 295 -26.17 -2.05 -9.84
N GLU A 296 -25.95 -2.73 -10.96
CA GLU A 296 -26.74 -2.56 -12.17
C GLU A 296 -27.49 -3.86 -12.46
N GLY A 297 -28.74 -3.76 -12.90
CA GLY A 297 -29.55 -4.93 -13.28
C GLY A 297 -29.91 -5.87 -12.13
N GLY A 298 -29.96 -5.38 -10.89
CA GLY A 298 -30.45 -6.20 -9.76
C GLY A 298 -31.94 -6.49 -9.93
N THR A 299 -32.40 -7.69 -9.57
CA THR A 299 -33.82 -8.04 -9.68
C THR A 299 -34.43 -8.21 -8.30
N THR A 300 -35.48 -7.45 -7.99
CA THR A 300 -36.28 -7.70 -6.79
C THR A 300 -37.56 -8.44 -7.15
N ARG A 301 -37.87 -9.52 -6.41
CA ARG A 301 -39.18 -10.17 -6.46
C ARG A 301 -40.05 -9.62 -5.34
N LEU A 302 -41.16 -8.99 -5.69
CA LEU A 302 -42.24 -8.72 -4.74
C LEU A 302 -42.79 -10.07 -4.26
N LYS A 303 -42.43 -10.52 -3.06
CA LYS A 303 -43.17 -11.62 -2.42
C LYS A 303 -44.50 -11.05 -1.98
N LYS A 304 -45.59 -11.40 -2.69
CA LYS A 304 -46.94 -11.26 -2.13
C LYS A 304 -47.01 -12.12 -0.88
N ASN A 305 -47.34 -11.52 0.27
CA ASN A 305 -47.77 -12.31 1.42
C ASN A 305 -49.07 -13.03 1.03
N LYS A 306 -49.10 -14.36 1.19
CA LYS A 306 -50.33 -15.15 1.15
C LYS A 306 -51.05 -14.97 2.50
N GLU A 307 -51.61 -13.80 2.73
CA GLU A 307 -52.61 -13.58 3.76
C GLU A 307 -53.65 -12.64 3.15
N ASP A 308 -54.57 -13.23 2.39
CA ASP A 308 -55.98 -12.85 2.36
C ASP A 308 -56.74 -13.94 1.59
N GLY A 309 -57.75 -14.48 2.26
CA GLY A 309 -58.43 -15.71 1.89
C GLY A 309 -59.28 -15.61 0.64
N GLY A 310 -59.36 -16.75 -0.05
CA GLY A 310 -60.31 -17.04 -1.10
C GLY A 310 -60.21 -18.54 -1.38
N SER A 311 -61.09 -19.29 -0.73
CA SER A 311 -61.36 -20.69 -1.06
C SER A 311 -61.64 -20.81 -2.55
N ASP A 312 -61.05 -21.80 -3.21
CA ASP A 312 -61.66 -22.50 -4.34
C ASP A 312 -60.96 -23.86 -4.47
N ASP A 313 -61.67 -24.85 -3.95
CA ASP A 313 -62.00 -26.12 -4.55
C ASP A 313 -60.90 -26.97 -5.20
N ASN A 314 -60.72 -28.14 -4.57
CA ASN A 314 -60.56 -29.46 -5.16
C ASN A 314 -60.35 -29.50 -6.68
N ASP A 315 -59.20 -30.01 -7.11
CA ASP A 315 -59.24 -31.07 -8.10
C ASP A 315 -58.14 -32.09 -7.81
N GLU A 316 -58.62 -33.29 -7.50
CA GLU A 316 -57.90 -34.54 -7.61
C GLU A 316 -57.29 -34.64 -9.01
N ASN A 317 -56.01 -35.01 -9.11
CA ASN A 317 -55.62 -35.99 -10.12
C ASN A 317 -54.36 -36.72 -9.67
N GLU A 318 -54.59 -38.01 -9.49
CA GLU A 318 -53.66 -39.07 -9.18
C GLU A 318 -52.98 -39.58 -10.47
N VAL A 319 -51.94 -40.38 -10.27
CA VAL A 319 -51.35 -41.40 -11.16
C VAL A 319 -50.46 -40.99 -12.34
N SER A 320 -49.13 -41.09 -12.13
CA SER A 320 -48.26 -42.20 -12.60
C SER A 320 -46.82 -41.73 -12.79
#